data_AF-A0A8J3PZU8-F1
#
_entry.id   AF-A0A8J3PZU8-F1
#
_cell.length_a   1.000
_cell.length_b   1.000
_cell.length_c   1.000
_cell.angle_alpha   90.00
_cell.angle_beta   90.00
_cell.angle_gamma   90.00
#
_symmetry.space_group_name_H-M   'P 1'
#
loop_
_entity.id
_entity.type
_entity.pdbx_description
1 polymer ?
#
loop_
_entity_poly.entity_id
_entity_poly.type
_entity_poly.pdbx_seq_one_letter_code
_entity_poly.pdbx_strand_id
1 'polypeptide(L)'
;MGEMSGYTHAPVWAVLVCAVVAIIGFFNHTRFIRAGAHSFWAERYFNKNLPKEIRNMPFAQLPGAIAMTLATVMLCYTWISGNEVLDLLVAPVAIGMFVFLGVAVKRTYWPPQKAKPQWLCDEEERLSERK
;
A
#
# COMPACT_ATOMS: atom_id res chain seq x y z
N MET A 1 -1.85 44.19 -14.21
CA MET A 1 -1.55 43.84 -12.81
C MET A 1 -1.32 42.35 -12.78
N GLY A 2 -0.09 41.95 -12.46
CA GLY A 2 0.43 40.60 -12.68
C GLY A 2 -0.16 39.57 -11.73
N GLU A 3 -0.11 38.33 -12.20
CA GLU A 3 -0.52 37.08 -11.56
C GLU A 3 -0.02 36.98 -10.12
N MET A 4 -0.95 36.96 -9.15
CA MET A 4 -0.74 36.20 -7.93
C MET A 4 -1.14 34.76 -8.24
N SER A 5 -0.21 34.01 -8.82
CA SER A 5 -0.24 32.55 -8.86
C SER A 5 -0.24 32.04 -7.41
N GLY A 6 -1.40 32.07 -6.76
CA GLY A 6 -1.61 31.39 -5.48
C GLY A 6 -1.24 29.93 -5.66
N TYR A 7 -0.42 29.41 -4.74
CA TYR A 7 0.08 28.04 -4.76
C TYR A 7 -0.97 27.06 -5.28
N THR A 8 -0.65 26.33 -6.36
CA THR A 8 -1.58 25.39 -6.97
C THR A 8 -1.91 24.30 -5.95
N HIS A 9 -3.05 24.46 -5.29
CA HIS A 9 -3.50 23.49 -4.31
C HIS A 9 -3.81 22.15 -4.98
N ALA A 10 -3.54 21.06 -4.26
CA ALA A 10 -4.00 19.75 -4.69
C ALA A 10 -5.52 19.78 -4.88
N PRO A 11 -6.05 19.19 -5.95
CA PRO A 11 -7.50 19.13 -6.10
C PRO A 11 -8.07 18.15 -5.07
N VAL A 12 -9.21 18.52 -4.47
CA VAL A 12 -9.86 17.74 -3.40
C VAL A 12 -10.10 16.28 -3.81
N TRP A 13 -10.43 16.02 -5.07
CA TRP A 13 -10.65 14.66 -5.56
C TRP A 13 -9.38 13.79 -5.46
N ALA A 14 -8.18 14.36 -5.65
CA ALA A 14 -6.94 13.59 -5.55
C ALA A 14 -6.69 13.15 -4.10
N VAL A 15 -6.97 14.02 -3.14
CA VAL A 15 -6.91 13.70 -1.71
C VAL A 15 -7.89 12.58 -1.35
N LEU A 16 -9.14 12.69 -1.82
CA LEU A 16 -10.16 11.68 -1.57
C LEU A 16 -9.78 10.33 -2.18
N VAL A 17 -9.27 10.31 -3.42
CA VAL A 17 -8.81 9.07 -4.07
C VAL A 17 -7.68 8.42 -3.27
N CYS A 18 -6.66 9.19 -2.88
CA CYS A 18 -5.55 8.66 -2.09
C CYS A 18 -6.02 8.10 -0.75
N ALA A 19 -6.90 8.81 -0.04
CA ALA A 19 -7.46 8.37 1.24
C ALA A 19 -8.28 7.09 1.09
N VAL A 20 -9.15 7.01 0.08
CA VAL A 20 -9.98 5.82 -0.18
C VAL A 20 -9.11 4.62 -0.53
N VAL A 21 -8.09 4.79 -1.37
CA VAL A 21 -7.17 3.71 -1.73
C VAL A 21 -6.39 3.22 -0.51
N ALA A 22 -5.94 4.13 0.36
CA ALA A 22 -5.29 3.76 1.62
C ALA A 22 -6.22 2.89 2.50
N ILE A 23 -7.45 3.34 2.70
CA ILE A 23 -8.48 2.61 3.47
C ILE A 23 -8.69 1.21 2.88
N ILE A 24 -8.95 1.11 1.56
CA ILE A 24 -9.14 -0.18 0.88
C ILE A 24 -7.93 -1.09 1.07
N GLY A 25 -6.71 -0.55 0.97
CA GLY A 25 -5.48 -1.30 1.19
C GLY A 25 -5.39 -1.90 2.60
N PHE A 26 -5.67 -1.10 3.64
CA PHE A 26 -5.71 -1.59 5.03
C PHE A 26 -6.80 -2.66 5.25
N PHE A 27 -8.02 -2.42 4.75
CA PHE A 27 -9.12 -3.37 4.89
C PHE A 27 -8.85 -4.69 4.15
N ASN A 28 -8.27 -4.64 2.95
CA ASN A 28 -7.93 -5.86 2.22
C ASN A 28 -6.78 -6.62 2.89
N HIS A 29 -5.77 -5.92 3.40
CA HIS A 29 -4.67 -6.55 4.10
C HIS A 29 -5.12 -7.23 5.40
N THR A 30 -5.99 -6.59 6.19
CA THR A 30 -6.56 -7.20 7.40
C THR A 30 -7.43 -8.41 7.08
N ARG A 31 -8.22 -8.34 6.00
CA ARG A 31 -8.97 -9.51 5.48
C ARG A 31 -8.04 -10.64 5.05
N PHE A 32 -6.91 -10.35 4.43
CA PHE A 32 -5.91 -11.35 4.04
C PHE A 32 -5.27 -12.05 5.26
N ILE A 33 -4.88 -11.28 6.28
CA ILE A 33 -4.31 -11.86 7.52
C ILE A 33 -5.33 -12.76 8.22
N ARG A 34 -6.59 -12.34 8.27
CA ARG A 34 -7.70 -13.07 8.92
C ARG A 34 -8.35 -14.13 8.02
N ALA A 35 -7.86 -14.28 6.79
CA ALA A 35 -8.40 -15.27 5.87
C ALA A 35 -8.08 -16.70 6.32
N GLY A 36 -8.68 -17.68 5.66
CA GLY A 36 -8.33 -19.09 5.83
C GLY A 36 -7.88 -19.73 4.52
N ALA A 37 -7.50 -21.00 4.60
CA ALA A 37 -7.04 -21.81 3.47
C ALA A 37 -8.07 -21.94 2.32
N HIS A 38 -9.36 -21.75 2.61
CA HIS A 38 -10.44 -21.78 1.62
C HIS A 38 -10.92 -20.39 1.18
N SER A 39 -10.13 -19.35 1.44
CA SER A 39 -10.48 -17.99 1.06
C SER A 39 -10.16 -17.67 -0.41
N PHE A 40 -10.80 -16.63 -0.94
CA PHE A 40 -10.45 -16.02 -2.22
C PHE A 40 -8.94 -15.70 -2.35
N TRP A 41 -8.30 -15.31 -1.26
CA TRP A 41 -6.87 -14.98 -1.26
C TRP A 41 -5.99 -16.23 -1.41
N ALA A 42 -6.39 -17.35 -0.82
CA ALA A 42 -5.72 -18.63 -0.97
C ALA A 42 -5.83 -19.12 -2.42
N GLU A 43 -7.05 -19.11 -2.98
CA GLU A 43 -7.31 -19.49 -4.37
C GLU A 43 -6.44 -18.67 -5.34
N ARG A 44 -6.39 -17.35 -5.14
CA ARG A 44 -5.56 -16.44 -5.94
C ARG A 44 -4.06 -16.72 -5.78
N TYR A 45 -3.57 -16.95 -4.56
CA TYR A 45 -2.15 -17.16 -4.31
C TYR A 45 -1.62 -18.48 -4.91
N PHE A 46 -2.41 -19.55 -4.84
CA PHE A 46 -2.03 -20.86 -5.36
C PHE A 46 -2.33 -21.05 -6.86
N ASN A 47 -3.11 -20.17 -7.48
CA ASN A 47 -3.37 -20.21 -8.92
C ASN A 47 -2.11 -19.87 -9.73
N LYS A 48 -1.51 -20.90 -10.35
CA LYS A 48 -0.30 -20.78 -11.17
C LYS A 48 -0.50 -20.04 -12.50
N ASN A 49 -1.75 -19.87 -12.95
CA ASN A 49 -2.06 -19.16 -14.19
C ASN A 49 -2.02 -17.64 -14.00
N LEU A 50 -2.01 -17.17 -12.75
CA LEU A 50 -1.92 -15.74 -12.46
C LEU A 50 -0.45 -15.27 -12.42
N PRO A 51 -0.15 -14.07 -12.94
CA PRO A 51 1.14 -13.42 -12.75
C PRO A 51 1.55 -13.33 -11.28
N LYS A 52 2.86 -13.38 -11.00
CA LYS A 52 3.39 -13.38 -9.63
C LYS A 52 2.94 -12.14 -8.85
N GLU A 53 2.85 -11.01 -9.52
CA GLU A 53 2.45 -9.71 -8.99
C GLU A 53 1.00 -9.75 -8.48
N ILE A 54 0.12 -10.42 -9.23
CA ILE A 54 -1.30 -10.59 -8.89
C ILE A 54 -1.46 -11.56 -7.72
N ARG A 55 -0.67 -12.64 -7.69
CA ARG A 55 -0.70 -13.66 -6.63
C ARG A 55 -0.20 -13.10 -5.29
N ASN A 56 0.86 -12.29 -5.34
CA ASN A 56 1.52 -11.72 -4.16
C ASN A 56 1.00 -10.32 -3.80
N MET A 57 0.04 -9.78 -4.53
CA MET A 57 -0.56 -8.47 -4.28
C MET A 57 -0.95 -8.23 -2.81
N PRO A 58 -1.50 -9.20 -2.05
CA PRO A 58 -1.86 -8.99 -0.64
C PRO A 58 -0.68 -8.56 0.26
N PHE A 59 0.55 -8.96 -0.08
CA PHE A 59 1.75 -8.58 0.67
C PHE A 59 2.19 -7.13 0.43
N ALA A 60 1.77 -6.55 -0.70
CA ALA A 60 2.04 -5.17 -1.09
C ALA A 60 0.95 -4.19 -0.63
N GLN A 61 -0.23 -4.67 -0.23
CA GLN A 61 -1.36 -3.82 0.16
C GLN A 61 -1.06 -2.93 1.37
N LEU A 62 -0.46 -3.46 2.43
CA LEU A 62 -0.12 -2.66 3.61
C LEU A 62 0.91 -1.55 3.33
N PRO A 63 2.10 -1.83 2.76
CA PRO A 63 3.05 -0.77 2.44
C PRO A 63 2.48 0.20 1.38
N GLY A 64 1.71 -0.29 0.41
CA GLY A 64 1.00 0.57 -0.54
C GLY A 64 0.00 1.50 0.15
N ALA A 65 -0.79 1.00 1.11
CA ALA A 65 -1.72 1.80 1.89
C ALA A 65 -1.01 2.89 2.69
N ILE A 66 0.13 2.56 3.32
CA ILE A 66 0.94 3.54 4.05
C ILE A 66 1.45 4.62 3.09
N ALA A 67 1.97 4.25 1.92
CA ALA A 67 2.42 5.22 0.92
C ALA A 67 1.26 6.15 0.48
N MET A 68 0.06 5.62 0.26
CA MET A 68 -1.11 6.43 -0.09
C MET A 68 -1.59 7.33 1.05
N THR A 69 -1.47 6.90 2.31
CA THR A 69 -1.71 7.77 3.47
C THR A 69 -0.73 8.94 3.47
N LEU A 70 0.56 8.68 3.27
CA LEU A 70 1.58 9.75 3.21
C LEU A 70 1.33 10.69 2.04
N ALA A 71 0.94 10.17 0.86
CA ALA A 71 0.51 10.98 -0.27
C ALA A 71 -0.69 11.87 0.07
N THR A 72 -1.69 11.33 0.78
CA THR A 72 -2.87 12.09 1.25
C THR A 72 -2.44 13.24 2.16
N VAL A 73 -1.53 13.00 3.11
CA VAL A 73 -0.99 14.03 4.01
C VAL A 73 -0.27 15.13 3.22
N MET A 74 0.57 14.76 2.25
CA MET A 74 1.27 15.72 1.40
C MET A 74 0.33 16.56 0.55
N LEU A 75 -0.71 15.96 -0.03
CA LEU A 75 -1.68 16.70 -0.81
C LEU A 75 -2.50 17.65 0.09
N CYS A 76 -2.89 17.21 1.29
CA CYS A 76 -3.54 18.06 2.27
C CYS A 76 -2.66 19.24 2.69
N TYR A 77 -1.35 19.02 2.80
CA TYR A 77 -0.40 20.06 3.19
C TYR A 77 -0.40 21.24 2.21
N THR A 78 -0.67 21.02 0.92
CA THR A 78 -0.71 22.09 -0.08
C THR A 78 -1.75 23.19 0.20
N TRP A 79 -2.72 22.95 1.09
CA TRP A 79 -3.70 23.96 1.53
C TRP A 79 -3.24 24.79 2.74
N ILE A 80 -2.19 24.38 3.45
CA ILE A 80 -1.68 25.02 4.67
C ILE A 80 -0.19 25.41 4.49
N SER A 81 0.33 25.30 3.26
CA SER A 81 1.72 25.64 2.91
C SER A 81 2.04 27.11 3.16
N GLY A 82 3.29 27.42 3.49
CA GLY A 82 3.74 28.77 3.84
C GLY A 82 4.33 28.89 5.24
N ASN A 83 4.58 27.76 5.92
CA ASN A 83 5.31 27.70 7.18
C ASN A 83 6.58 26.87 6.98
N GLU A 84 7.74 27.52 7.13
CA GLU A 84 9.07 26.93 6.89
C GLU A 84 9.30 25.62 7.67
N VAL A 85 8.78 25.53 8.89
CA VAL A 85 8.91 24.32 9.73
C VAL A 85 8.10 23.17 9.14
N LEU A 86 6.89 23.43 8.66
CA LEU A 86 6.07 22.41 8.02
C LEU A 86 6.61 22.02 6.65
N ASP A 87 7.16 22.97 5.89
CA ASP A 87 7.79 22.71 4.59
C ASP A 87 8.98 21.74 4.74
N LEU A 88 9.78 21.92 5.80
CA LEU A 88 10.87 20.99 6.13
C LEU A 88 10.36 19.58 6.45
N LEU A 89 9.18 19.46 7.08
CA LEU A 89 8.57 18.16 7.42
C LEU A 89 8.00 17.42 6.20
N VAL A 90 7.73 18.11 5.08
CA VAL A 90 7.26 17.45 3.85
C VAL A 90 8.33 16.56 3.23
N ALA A 91 9.60 16.99 3.29
CA ALA A 91 10.71 16.24 2.70
C ALA A 91 10.85 14.80 3.25
N PRO A 92 10.90 14.54 4.59
CA PRO A 92 10.95 13.19 5.11
C PRO A 92 9.66 12.40 4.85
N VAL A 93 8.50 13.05 4.79
CA VAL A 93 7.23 12.41 4.42
C VAL A 93 7.28 11.89 2.98
N ALA A 94 7.79 12.69 2.05
CA ALA A 94 7.97 12.31 0.66
C ALA A 94 8.95 11.13 0.52
N ILE A 95 10.08 11.18 1.23
CA ILE A 95 11.05 10.06 1.26
C ILE A 95 10.38 8.79 1.79
N GLY A 96 9.65 8.89 2.91
CA GLY A 96 8.90 7.78 3.48
C GLY A 96 7.91 7.17 2.47
N MET A 97 7.15 8.01 1.76
CA MET A 97 6.22 7.56 0.72
C MET A 97 6.93 6.73 -0.36
N PHE A 98 8.06 7.20 -0.88
CA PHE A 98 8.83 6.45 -1.89
C PHE A 98 9.42 5.15 -1.34
N VAL A 99 9.90 5.15 -0.10
CA VAL A 99 10.37 3.92 0.57
C VAL A 99 9.24 2.90 0.66
N PHE A 100 8.06 3.28 1.12
CA PHE A 100 6.92 2.37 1.23
C PHE A 100 6.41 1.89 -0.13
N LEU A 101 6.43 2.76 -1.15
CA LEU A 101 6.10 2.37 -2.53
C LEU A 101 7.11 1.34 -3.06
N GLY A 102 8.41 1.56 -2.86
CA GLY A 102 9.46 0.62 -3.22
C GLY A 102 9.34 -0.72 -2.49
N VAL A 103 8.98 -0.69 -1.20
CA VAL A 103 8.68 -1.91 -0.42
C VAL A 103 7.45 -2.62 -0.98
N ALA A 104 6.39 -1.90 -1.35
CA ALA A 104 5.20 -2.49 -1.96
C ALA A 104 5.54 -3.22 -3.26
N VAL A 105 6.28 -2.57 -4.16
CA VAL A 105 6.77 -3.19 -5.40
C VAL A 105 7.67 -4.39 -5.10
N LYS A 106 8.62 -4.28 -4.17
CA LYS A 106 9.46 -5.41 -3.80
C LYS A 106 8.64 -6.62 -3.33
N ARG A 107 7.58 -6.39 -2.54
CA ARG A 107 6.74 -7.46 -2.00
C ARG A 107 5.81 -8.12 -3.02
N THR A 108 5.50 -7.48 -4.15
CA THR A 108 4.77 -8.15 -5.23
C THR A 108 5.65 -9.20 -5.94
N TYR A 109 6.96 -8.99 -6.00
CA TYR A 109 7.89 -9.96 -6.60
C TYR A 109 8.43 -10.98 -5.59
N TRP A 110 8.78 -10.51 -4.39
CA TRP A 110 9.41 -11.30 -3.34
C TRP A 110 8.65 -11.14 -2.00
N PRO A 111 7.60 -11.94 -1.77
CA PRO A 111 6.82 -11.86 -0.54
C PRO A 111 7.67 -12.30 0.66
N PRO A 112 7.72 -11.51 1.75
CA PRO A 112 8.54 -11.83 2.91
C PRO A 112 7.92 -12.99 3.69
N GLN A 113 8.73 -14.01 3.98
CA GLN A 113 8.30 -15.20 4.73
C GLN A 113 7.69 -14.83 6.10
N LYS A 114 8.30 -13.87 6.81
CA LYS A 114 7.81 -13.42 8.13
C LYS A 114 6.44 -12.71 8.11
N ALA A 115 5.99 -12.23 6.94
CA ALA A 115 4.68 -11.58 6.83
C ALA A 115 3.60 -12.52 6.26
N LYS A 116 3.93 -13.80 6.05
CA LYS A 116 2.93 -14.79 5.69
C LYS A 116 2.05 -15.07 6.91
N PRO A 117 0.72 -15.02 6.76
CA PRO A 117 -0.17 -15.43 7.83
C PRO A 117 -0.05 -16.94 8.06
N GLN A 118 -0.29 -17.39 9.29
CA GLN A 118 -0.09 -18.78 9.69
C GLN A 118 -0.85 -19.77 8.80
N TRP A 119 -2.11 -19.45 8.46
CA TRP A 119 -2.94 -20.29 7.58
C TRP A 119 -2.28 -20.57 6.22
N LEU A 120 -1.47 -19.64 5.71
CA LEU A 120 -0.81 -19.79 4.42
C LEU A 120 0.42 -20.69 4.55
N CYS A 121 1.15 -20.58 5.66
CA CYS A 121 2.27 -21.47 5.97
C CYS A 121 1.78 -22.91 6.14
N ASP A 122 0.73 -23.11 6.94
CA ASP A 122 0.16 -24.44 7.20
C ASP A 122 -0.34 -25.11 5.89
N GLU A 123 -0.92 -24.32 4.98
CA GLU A 123 -1.39 -24.81 3.69
C GLU A 123 -0.23 -25.11 2.72
N GLU A 124 0.83 -24.29 2.72
CA GLU A 124 2.05 -24.58 1.95
C GLU A 124 2.72 -25.87 2.43
N GLU A 125 2.78 -26.10 3.75
CA GLU A 125 3.32 -27.31 4.37
C GLU A 125 2.49 -28.54 3.99
N ARG A 126 1.17 -28.49 4.17
CA ARG A 126 0.24 -29.56 3.79
C ARG A 126 0.36 -29.97 2.32
N LEU A 127 0.54 -29.00 1.42
CA LEU A 127 0.72 -29.28 -0.01
C LEU A 127 2.11 -29.84 -0.34
N SER A 128 3.12 -29.59 0.49
CA SER A 128 4.46 -30.15 0.34
C SER A 128 4.53 -31.62 0.76
N GLU A 129 3.81 -32.00 1.82
CA GLU A 129 3.72 -33.39 2.30
C GLU A 129 2.93 -34.32 1.36
N ARG A 130 2.09 -33.75 0.49
CA ARG A 130 1.27 -34.50 -0.48
C ARG A 130 1.97 -34.76 -1.82
N LYS A 131 3.20 -34.28 -2.00
CA LYS A 131 4.00 -34.47 -3.21
C LYS A 131 5.06 -35.54 -2.99
#